data_AF-A0A961QT50-F1
#
_entry.id   AF-A0A961QT50-F1
#
_cell.length_a   1.000
_cell.length_b   1.000
_cell.length_c   1.000
_cell.angle_alpha   90.00
_cell.angle_beta   90.00
_cell.angle_gamma   90.00
#
_symmetry.space_group_name_H-M   'P 1'
#
loop_
_entity.id
_entity.type
_entity.pdbx_description
1 polymer ?
#
loop_
_entity_poly.entity_id
_entity_poly.type
_entity_poly.pdbx_seq_one_letter_code
_entity_poly.pdbx_strand_id
1 'polypeptide(L)'
;MYDWPELRPAIDRFWSALRDALRAEGMAAPERLERDRDAMAVWTDPTLVLAQCCGLPFVRALSGRVELLGAPDYRVPGCPPGFYRSAVVVRRDDPRETLDAFRGSRLAFNERGSQSGYAAMLH
;
A
#
# COMPACT_ATOMS: atom_id res chain seq x y z
N MET A 1 -2.24 -5.77 1.84
CA MET A 1 -2.20 -4.82 0.70
C MET A 1 -0.86 -4.98 -0.02
N TYR A 2 -0.81 -4.84 -1.35
CA TYR A 2 0.39 -5.04 -2.19
C TYR A 2 1.05 -6.44 -2.12
N ASP A 3 0.26 -7.49 -1.88
CA ASP A 3 0.74 -8.90 -1.79
C ASP A 3 0.62 -9.62 -3.15
N TRP A 4 1.35 -9.12 -4.15
CA TRP A 4 1.43 -9.78 -5.46
C TRP A 4 2.07 -11.17 -5.33
N PRO A 5 1.59 -12.21 -6.06
CA PRO A 5 2.13 -13.57 -5.95
C PRO A 5 3.65 -13.64 -6.09
N GLU A 6 4.23 -12.82 -6.97
CA GLU A 6 5.66 -12.74 -7.25
C GLU A 6 6.46 -12.14 -6.09
N LEU A 7 5.82 -11.31 -5.25
CA LEU A 7 6.44 -10.66 -4.10
C LEU A 7 6.30 -11.48 -2.81
N ARG A 8 5.35 -12.43 -2.75
CA ARG A 8 5.07 -13.24 -1.54
C ARG A 8 6.31 -13.86 -0.91
N PRO A 9 7.25 -14.49 -1.65
CA PRO A 9 8.44 -15.05 -1.03
C PRO A 9 9.31 -14.01 -0.31
N ALA A 10 9.39 -12.78 -0.85
CA ALA A 10 10.15 -11.70 -0.23
C ALA A 10 9.43 -11.14 1.00
N ILE A 11 8.11 -10.96 0.89
CA ILE A 11 7.24 -10.51 1.98
C ILE A 11 7.26 -11.52 3.15
N ASP A 12 7.19 -12.82 2.87
CA ASP A 12 7.25 -13.87 3.89
C ASP A 12 8.61 -13.91 4.60
N ARG A 13 9.73 -13.73 3.88
CA ARG A 13 11.05 -13.63 4.51
C ARG A 13 11.16 -12.40 5.41
N PHE A 14 10.65 -11.26 4.96
CA PHE A 14 10.63 -10.03 5.76
C PHE A 14 9.78 -10.22 7.03
N TRP A 15 8.59 -10.80 6.89
CA TRP A 15 7.74 -11.11 8.04
C TRP A 15 8.39 -12.09 9.01
N SER A 16 9.00 -13.17 8.54
CA SER A 16 9.69 -14.13 9.43
C SER A 16 10.78 -13.45 10.25
N ALA A 17 11.60 -12.60 9.64
CA ALA A 17 12.64 -11.86 10.37
C ALA A 17 12.04 -10.90 11.41
N LEU A 18 10.98 -10.15 11.05
CA LEU A 18 10.32 -9.25 11.98
C LEU A 18 9.64 -10.00 13.13
N ARG A 19 8.92 -11.08 12.81
CA ARG A 19 8.24 -11.95 13.78
C ARG A 19 9.23 -12.51 14.80
N ASP A 20 10.37 -13.00 14.34
CA ASP A 20 11.40 -13.56 15.23
C ASP A 20 12.00 -12.48 16.14
N ALA A 21 12.22 -11.27 15.62
CA ALA A 21 12.63 -10.12 16.42
C ALA A 21 11.57 -9.69 17.44
N LEU A 22 10.29 -9.61 17.05
CA LEU A 22 9.19 -9.29 17.96
C LEU A 22 9.07 -10.31 19.09
N ARG A 23 9.18 -11.61 18.77
CA ARG A 23 9.15 -12.70 19.75
C ARG A 23 10.34 -12.67 20.70
N ALA A 24 11.53 -12.30 20.23
CA ALA A 24 12.71 -12.13 21.07
C ALA A 24 12.51 -11.02 22.12
N GLU A 25 11.75 -9.98 21.78
CA GLU A 25 11.33 -8.90 22.69
C GLU A 25 10.09 -9.26 23.53
N GLY A 26 9.64 -10.51 23.51
CA GLY A 26 8.49 -10.99 24.30
C GLY A 26 7.12 -10.59 23.74
N MET A 27 7.06 -10.03 22.53
CA MET A 27 5.79 -9.70 21.87
C MET A 27 5.22 -10.91 21.12
N ALA A 28 3.93 -11.18 21.31
CA ALA A 28 3.23 -12.21 20.55
C ALA A 28 3.13 -11.80 19.07
N ALA A 29 3.61 -12.65 18.17
CA ALA A 29 3.52 -12.44 16.73
C ALA A 29 3.02 -13.72 16.03
N PRO A 30 2.07 -13.61 15.08
CA PRO A 30 1.50 -14.77 14.40
C PRO A 30 2.54 -15.50 13.54
N GLU A 31 2.33 -16.80 13.34
CA GLU A 31 3.30 -17.60 12.59
C GLU A 31 3.37 -17.20 11.11
N ARG A 32 2.23 -16.84 10.52
CA ARG A 32 2.09 -16.50 9.10
C ARG A 32 1.30 -15.21 8.94
N LEU A 33 1.52 -14.53 7.82
CA LEU A 33 0.71 -13.39 7.42
C LEU A 33 -0.69 -13.83 7.01
N GLU A 34 -1.68 -13.05 7.45
CA GLU A 34 -3.04 -13.12 6.94
C GLU A 34 -3.13 -12.46 5.57
N ARG A 35 -3.84 -13.09 4.62
CA ARG A 35 -3.90 -12.67 3.22
C ARG A 35 -5.29 -12.62 2.63
N ASP A 36 -6.22 -13.37 3.21
CA ASP A 36 -7.54 -13.59 2.62
C ASP A 36 -8.66 -12.86 3.39
N ARG A 37 -8.35 -12.28 4.55
CA ARG A 37 -9.28 -11.43 5.30
C ARG A 37 -9.42 -10.04 4.67
N ASP A 38 -10.61 -9.46 4.85
CA ASP A 38 -10.88 -8.07 4.50
C ASP A 38 -9.88 -7.12 5.18
N ALA A 39 -9.37 -6.15 4.41
CA ALA A 39 -8.31 -5.28 4.86
C ALA A 39 -8.73 -4.38 6.03
N MET A 40 -9.94 -3.82 5.99
CA MET A 40 -10.45 -2.98 7.09
C MET A 40 -10.64 -3.81 8.36
N ALA A 41 -11.18 -5.02 8.25
CA ALA A 41 -11.34 -5.93 9.37
C ALA A 41 -10.00 -6.28 10.04
N VAL A 42 -8.92 -6.43 9.25
CA VAL A 42 -7.56 -6.65 9.79
C VAL A 42 -7.01 -5.37 10.43
N TRP A 43 -7.12 -4.22 9.77
CA TRP A 43 -6.56 -2.96 10.27
C TRP A 43 -7.21 -2.47 11.56
N THR A 44 -8.45 -2.86 11.84
CA THR A 44 -9.15 -2.50 13.08
C THR A 44 -9.23 -3.66 14.08
N ASP A 45 -8.55 -4.77 13.81
CA ASP A 45 -8.51 -5.91 14.73
C ASP A 45 -7.73 -5.51 16.00
N PRO A 46 -8.29 -5.66 17.22
CA PRO A 46 -7.58 -5.31 18.45
C PRO A 46 -6.33 -6.17 18.69
N THR A 47 -6.18 -7.29 17.97
CA THR A 47 -5.02 -8.19 18.02
C THR A 47 -4.03 -7.94 16.87
N LEU A 48 -4.20 -6.85 16.12
CA LEU A 48 -3.30 -6.46 15.04
C LEU A 48 -1.88 -6.22 15.57
N VAL A 49 -0.93 -6.99 15.04
CA VAL A 49 0.51 -6.81 15.33
C VAL A 49 1.14 -5.82 14.36
N LEU A 50 0.99 -6.07 13.06
CA LEU A 50 1.46 -5.18 12.00
C LEU A 50 0.63 -5.39 10.74
N ALA A 51 0.31 -4.30 10.05
CA ALA A 51 -0.20 -4.35 8.68
C ALA A 51 0.33 -3.17 7.87
N GLN A 52 0.24 -3.29 6.55
CA GLN A 52 0.44 -2.18 5.63
C GLN A 52 -0.91 -1.72 5.08
N CYS A 53 -1.09 -0.40 5.03
CA CYS A 53 -2.25 0.25 4.45
C CYS A 53 -1.82 1.36 3.49
N CYS A 54 -2.73 1.80 2.62
CA CYS A 54 -2.48 2.94 1.76
C CYS A 54 -2.62 4.24 2.59
N GLY A 55 -2.05 5.34 2.09
CA GLY A 55 -2.17 6.63 2.77
C GLY A 55 -3.61 7.13 2.88
N LEU A 56 -4.46 6.85 1.89
CA LEU A 56 -5.84 7.32 1.87
C LEU A 56 -6.73 6.65 2.95
N PRO A 57 -6.75 5.31 3.11
CA PRO A 57 -7.46 4.66 4.20
C PRO A 57 -6.90 5.06 5.57
N PHE A 58 -5.57 5.24 5.67
CA PHE A 58 -4.96 5.73 6.91
C PHE A 58 -5.56 7.06 7.35
N VAL A 59 -5.49 8.08 6.48
CA VAL A 59 -5.99 9.43 6.81
C VAL A 59 -7.50 9.45 7.03
N ARG A 60 -8.28 8.68 6.25
CA ARG A 60 -9.75 8.75 6.30
C ARG A 60 -10.38 7.92 7.41
N ALA A 61 -9.78 6.80 7.81
CA ALA A 61 -10.45 5.81 8.66
C ALA A 61 -9.60 5.27 9.82
N LEU A 62 -8.26 5.26 9.71
CA LEU A 62 -7.40 4.61 10.70
C LEU A 62 -6.63 5.60 11.60
N SER A 63 -6.54 6.87 11.21
CA SER A 63 -5.90 7.91 12.03
C SER A 63 -6.56 7.98 13.42
N GLY A 64 -5.74 7.88 14.47
CA GLY A 64 -6.20 7.82 15.85
C GLY A 64 -6.74 6.45 16.31
N ARG A 65 -6.75 5.44 15.43
CA ARG A 65 -7.13 4.05 15.77
C ARG A 65 -5.96 3.07 15.71
N VAL A 66 -4.92 3.41 14.95
CA VAL A 66 -3.67 2.65 14.81
C VAL A 66 -2.49 3.60 14.90
N GLU A 67 -1.32 3.05 15.27
CA GLU A 67 -0.06 3.78 15.30
C GLU A 67 0.67 3.67 13.95
N LEU A 68 1.18 4.78 13.44
CA LEU A 68 1.98 4.79 12.21
C LEU A 68 3.44 4.51 12.54
N LEU A 69 3.91 3.31 12.23
CA LEU A 69 5.30 2.93 12.48
C LEU A 69 6.29 3.46 11.42
N GLY A 70 5.82 3.69 10.20
CA GLY A 70 6.65 4.20 9.11
C GLY A 70 6.08 3.92 7.72
N ALA A 71 6.86 4.27 6.70
CA ALA A 71 6.55 4.02 5.29
C ALA A 71 7.71 3.26 4.62
N PRO A 72 7.44 2.20 3.83
CA PRO A 72 8.49 1.52 3.08
C PRO A 72 9.17 2.47 2.07
N ASP A 73 10.50 2.47 2.05
CA ASP A 73 11.27 3.16 1.01
C ASP A 73 11.61 2.17 -0.13
N TYR A 74 10.90 2.31 -1.25
CA TYR A 74 11.17 1.55 -2.46
C TYR A 74 12.25 2.18 -3.35
N ARG A 75 12.90 3.27 -2.90
CA ARG A 75 13.95 3.99 -3.64
C ARG A 75 13.49 4.44 -5.02
N VAL A 76 12.25 4.94 -5.10
CA VAL A 76 11.65 5.39 -6.35
C VAL A 76 12.49 6.55 -6.90
N PRO A 77 13.03 6.46 -8.14
CA PRO A 77 13.86 7.52 -8.70
C PRO A 77 13.16 8.88 -8.70
N GLY A 78 13.81 9.88 -8.12
CA GLY A 78 13.27 11.23 -8.00
C GLY A 78 12.31 11.44 -6.82
N CYS A 79 12.16 10.46 -5.92
CA CYS A 79 11.40 10.60 -4.68
C CYS A 79 12.32 10.55 -3.45
N PRO A 80 12.08 11.36 -2.41
CA PRO A 80 12.71 11.18 -1.10
C PRO A 80 12.36 9.82 -0.47
N PRO A 81 13.12 9.33 0.53
CA PRO A 81 12.83 8.07 1.20
C PRO A 81 11.39 7.99 1.74
N GLY A 82 10.69 6.91 1.43
CA GLY A 82 9.30 6.69 1.85
C GLY A 82 8.25 7.43 1.01
N PHE A 83 8.67 8.23 0.03
CA PHE A 83 7.77 8.88 -0.94
C PHE A 83 7.70 8.08 -2.25
N TYR A 84 6.60 8.26 -2.96
CA TYR A 84 6.40 7.72 -4.30
C TYR A 84 5.62 8.73 -5.15
N ARG A 85 5.52 8.45 -6.46
CA ARG A 85 4.68 9.20 -7.41
C ARG A 85 3.73 8.28 -8.14
N SER A 86 2.55 8.78 -8.47
CA SER A 86 1.63 8.09 -9.37
C SER A 86 2.14 8.20 -10.81
N ALA A 87 1.88 7.16 -11.60
CA ALA A 87 2.11 7.17 -13.04
C ALA A 87 0.76 6.97 -13.75
N VAL A 88 0.54 7.76 -14.80
CA VAL A 88 -0.56 7.54 -15.73
C VAL A 88 0.00 6.76 -16.90
N VAL A 89 -0.56 5.58 -17.16
CA VAL A 89 -0.11 4.70 -18.25
C VAL A 89 -1.17 4.71 -19.35
N VAL A 90 -0.73 4.88 -20.58
CA VAL A 90 -1.56 4.91 -21.79
C VAL A 90 -1.04 3.88 -22.79
N ARG A 91 -1.81 3.61 -23.85
CA ARG A 91 -1.32 2.74 -24.92
C ARG A 91 -0.14 3.38 -25.63
N ARG A 92 0.82 2.55 -26.05
CA ARG A 92 2.05 3.00 -26.72
C ARG A 92 1.78 3.77 -28.03
N ASP A 93 0.69 3.47 -28.70
CA ASP A 93 0.26 4.06 -29.97
C ASP A 93 -0.84 5.13 -29.81
N ASP A 94 -1.14 5.55 -28.58
CA ASP A 94 -2.08 6.64 -28.34
C ASP A 94 -1.44 7.97 -28.78
N PRO A 95 -2.08 8.77 -29.67
CA PRO A 95 -1.48 9.98 -30.21
C PRO A 95 -1.50 11.17 -29.24
N ARG A 96 -2.12 11.03 -28.06
CA ARG A 96 -2.24 12.11 -27.07
C ARG A 96 -1.01 12.15 -26.17
N GLU A 97 -0.33 13.29 -26.15
CA GLU A 97 0.96 13.45 -25.46
C GLU A 97 0.85 14.16 -24.10
N THR A 98 -0.28 14.82 -23.82
CA THR A 98 -0.47 15.59 -22.58
C THR A 98 -1.66 15.06 -21.78
N LEU A 99 -1.61 15.23 -20.46
CA LEU A 99 -2.71 14.80 -19.59
C LEU A 99 -4.04 15.49 -19.94
N ASP A 100 -4.00 16.76 -20.32
CA ASP A 100 -5.18 17.53 -20.74
C ASP A 100 -5.87 16.95 -21.97
N ALA A 101 -5.13 16.32 -22.88
CA ALA A 101 -5.70 15.66 -24.04
C ALA A 101 -6.56 14.42 -23.68
N PHE A 102 -6.47 13.92 -22.44
CA PHE A 102 -7.30 12.84 -21.92
C PHE A 102 -8.57 13.34 -21.21
N ARG A 103 -8.84 14.65 -21.18
CA ARG A 103 -10.05 15.19 -20.58
C ARG A 103 -11.31 14.56 -21.20
N GLY A 104 -12.25 14.14 -20.35
CA GLY A 104 -13.47 13.43 -20.78
C GLY A 104 -13.26 11.96 -21.15
N SER A 105 -12.03 11.44 -21.11
CA SER A 105 -11.76 10.01 -21.35
C SER A 105 -12.12 9.16 -20.13
N ARG A 106 -12.16 7.84 -20.34
CA ARG A 106 -12.36 6.86 -19.26
C ARG A 106 -11.04 6.58 -18.55
N LEU A 107 -11.01 6.80 -17.24
CA LEU A 107 -9.91 6.39 -16.35
C LEU A 107 -10.20 5.00 -15.78
N ALA A 108 -9.26 4.07 -15.94
CA ALA A 108 -9.24 2.83 -15.17
C ALA A 108 -8.35 3.04 -13.94
N PHE A 109 -8.83 2.60 -12.77
CA PHE A 109 -8.11 2.70 -11.50
C PHE A 109 -8.30 1.40 -10.71
N ASN A 110 -7.43 1.15 -9.73
CA ASN A 110 -7.45 -0.09 -8.95
C ASN A 110 -8.66 -0.15 -7.99
N GLU A 111 -8.84 0.86 -7.14
CA GLU A 111 -9.95 0.94 -6.19
C GLU A 111 -10.15 2.37 -5.67
N ARG A 112 -11.33 2.65 -5.08
CA ARG A 112 -11.66 3.98 -4.52
C ARG A 112 -10.90 4.30 -3.22
N GLY A 113 -10.37 3.29 -2.55
CA GLY A 113 -9.51 3.43 -1.36
C GLY A 113 -8.05 3.77 -1.69
N SER A 114 -7.68 3.85 -2.97
CA SER A 114 -6.30 4.04 -3.39
C SER A 114 -5.89 5.51 -3.40
N GLN A 115 -4.83 5.87 -2.68
CA GLN A 115 -4.23 7.20 -2.81
C GLN A 115 -3.64 7.37 -4.22
N SER A 116 -2.78 6.45 -4.63
CA SER A 116 -2.00 6.57 -5.86
C SER A 116 -2.83 6.37 -7.12
N GLY A 117 -3.73 5.38 -7.11
CA GLY A 117 -4.51 4.99 -8.29
C GLY A 117 -5.83 5.72 -8.44
N TYR A 118 -6.34 6.39 -7.39
CA TYR A 118 -7.62 7.09 -7.45
C TYR A 118 -7.52 8.54 -6.97
N ALA A 119 -7.19 8.78 -5.69
CA ALA A 119 -7.25 10.13 -5.13
C ALA A 119 -6.27 11.12 -5.79
N ALA A 120 -5.09 10.66 -6.20
CA ALA A 120 -4.11 11.49 -6.90
C ALA A 120 -4.61 12.04 -8.25
N MET A 121 -5.65 11.43 -8.85
CA MET A 121 -6.24 11.85 -10.13
C MET A 121 -7.49 12.73 -9.96
N LEU A 122 -7.91 13.02 -8.72
CA LEU A 122 -9.07 13.87 -8.44
C LEU A 122 -8.72 15.37 -8.43
N HIS A 123 -7.45 15.71 -8.57
CA HIS A 123 -6.88 17.06 -8.57
C HIS A 123 -6.29 17.38 -9.94
#